data_AF-T0TWY6-F1
#
_entry.id   AF-T0TWY6-F1
#
_cell.length_a   1.000
_cell.length_b   1.000
_cell.length_c   1.000
_cell.angle_alpha   90.00
_cell.angle_beta   90.00
_cell.angle_gamma   90.00
#
_symmetry.space_group_name_H-M   'P 1'
#
loop_
_entity.id
_entity.type
_entity.pdbx_description
1 polymer ?
#
loop_
_entity_poly.entity_id
_entity_poly.type
_entity_poly.pdbx_seq_one_letter_code
_entity_poly.pdbx_strand_id
1 'polypeptide(L)'
;MIHKHEIPILEFDDNPQAVIMPTHEDLDLNLPSRCVYAFLGEEIERYANAIGAEKVGEFVSATKTYPVYVMTYNGEEICLAQAPVGSAAAAQFLDWLIGYGVKQILSTGTCGVLVDMPENVF
;
A
#
# COMPACT_ATOMS: atom_id res chain seq x y z
N MET A 1 15.14 -9.77 -22.01
CA MET A 1 16.46 -10.31 -22.38
C MET A 1 17.47 -9.51 -21.59
N ILE A 2 18.35 -10.19 -20.86
CA ILE A 2 19.35 -9.52 -20.04
C ILE A 2 20.52 -9.06 -20.93
N HIS A 3 20.68 -7.75 -21.05
CA HIS A 3 21.80 -7.08 -21.70
C HIS A 3 23.01 -7.11 -20.75
N LYS A 4 23.93 -8.05 -20.99
CA LYS A 4 25.10 -8.29 -20.14
C LYS A 4 26.21 -7.26 -20.35
N HIS A 5 26.93 -6.94 -19.29
CA HIS A 5 28.11 -6.07 -19.29
C HIS A 5 29.25 -6.70 -18.48
N GLU A 6 30.46 -6.14 -18.57
CA GLU A 6 31.60 -6.59 -17.75
C GLU A 6 31.33 -6.43 -16.25
N ILE A 7 30.62 -5.36 -15.85
CA ILE A 7 30.23 -5.09 -14.47
C ILE A 7 28.73 -5.42 -14.31
N PRO A 8 28.35 -6.41 -13.47
CA PRO A 8 26.96 -6.89 -13.38
C PRO A 8 25.91 -5.85 -12.96
N ILE A 9 26.28 -4.84 -12.15
CA ILE A 9 25.33 -3.79 -11.74
C ILE A 9 24.86 -2.88 -12.90
N LEU A 10 25.53 -2.97 -14.05
CA LEU A 10 25.20 -2.24 -15.27
C LEU A 10 24.37 -3.07 -16.25
N GLU A 11 23.98 -4.30 -15.89
CA GLU A 11 23.08 -5.11 -16.69
C GLU A 11 21.65 -4.52 -16.70
N PHE A 12 20.94 -4.71 -17.80
CA PHE A 12 19.56 -4.27 -17.95
C PHE A 12 18.71 -5.43 -18.50
N ASP A 13 17.57 -5.71 -17.89
CA ASP A 13 16.57 -6.61 -18.48
C ASP A 13 15.52 -5.77 -19.20
N ASP A 14 15.41 -5.93 -20.52
CA ASP A 14 14.38 -5.26 -21.31
C ASP A 14 13.00 -5.92 -21.22
N ASN A 15 12.86 -7.00 -20.44
CA ASN A 15 11.56 -7.59 -20.15
C ASN A 15 10.75 -6.64 -19.25
N PRO A 16 9.58 -6.16 -19.69
CA PRO A 16 8.75 -5.29 -18.87
C PRO A 16 8.09 -6.01 -17.68
N GLN A 17 8.11 -7.36 -17.66
CA GLN A 17 7.58 -8.13 -16.55
C GLN A 17 8.65 -8.27 -15.46
N ALA A 18 8.29 -7.92 -14.22
CA ALA A 18 9.14 -8.14 -13.08
C ALA A 18 9.29 -9.64 -12.80
N VAL A 19 10.45 -10.03 -12.23
CA VAL A 19 10.67 -11.41 -11.76
C VAL A 19 9.66 -11.80 -10.69
N ILE A 20 9.30 -10.84 -9.84
CA ILE A 20 8.24 -10.96 -8.84
C ILE A 20 7.22 -9.88 -9.17
N MET A 21 6.11 -10.30 -9.76
CA MET A 21 4.99 -9.40 -10.00
C MET A 21 4.32 -9.02 -8.68
N PRO A 22 3.70 -7.83 -8.58
CA PRO A 22 3.01 -7.43 -7.36
C PRO A 22 1.88 -8.37 -6.94
N THR A 23 1.33 -9.15 -7.88
CA THR A 23 0.27 -10.14 -7.67
C THR A 23 0.77 -11.58 -7.80
N HIS A 24 2.06 -11.82 -7.55
CA HIS A 24 2.68 -13.15 -7.71
C HIS A 24 2.04 -14.25 -6.87
N GLU A 25 1.30 -13.88 -5.81
CA GLU A 25 0.52 -14.78 -4.97
C GLU A 25 -0.73 -15.34 -5.67
N ASP A 26 -1.16 -14.72 -6.78
CA ASP A 26 -2.31 -15.13 -7.60
C ASP A 26 -3.61 -15.31 -6.79
N LEU A 27 -3.82 -14.43 -5.81
CA LEU A 27 -5.01 -14.42 -4.98
C LEU A 27 -6.26 -14.08 -5.83
N ASP A 28 -7.38 -14.76 -5.54
CA ASP A 28 -8.71 -14.39 -6.03
C ASP A 28 -9.23 -13.18 -5.25
N LEU A 29 -8.56 -12.04 -5.44
CA LEU A 29 -8.81 -10.78 -4.74
C LEU A 29 -9.06 -9.67 -5.77
N ASN A 30 -10.12 -8.90 -5.56
CA ASN A 30 -10.42 -7.71 -6.36
C ASN A 30 -10.78 -6.56 -5.43
N LEU A 31 -9.86 -5.62 -5.29
CA LEU A 31 -9.99 -4.50 -4.37
C LEU A 31 -10.78 -3.35 -5.00
N PRO A 32 -11.53 -2.58 -4.19
CA PRO A 32 -12.15 -1.35 -4.65
C PRO A 32 -11.14 -0.39 -5.29
N SER A 33 -11.59 0.36 -6.28
CA SER A 33 -10.72 1.32 -6.99
C SER A 33 -10.16 2.44 -6.11
N ARG A 34 -10.81 2.73 -4.97
CA ARG A 34 -10.41 3.78 -4.02
C ARG A 34 -9.82 3.17 -2.76
N CYS A 35 -8.69 3.69 -2.33
CA CYS A 35 -7.99 3.23 -1.13
C CYS A 35 -7.58 4.40 -0.23
N VAL A 36 -7.83 4.27 1.07
CA VAL A 36 -7.17 5.06 2.10
C VAL A 36 -5.92 4.31 2.54
N TYR A 37 -4.76 4.89 2.25
CA TYR A 37 -3.45 4.30 2.55
C TYR A 37 -2.70 5.14 3.58
N ALA A 38 -2.87 4.79 4.86
CA ALA A 38 -2.55 5.69 5.97
C ALA A 38 -1.34 5.25 6.80
N PHE A 39 -0.46 6.20 7.10
CA PHE A 39 0.68 6.07 8.02
C PHE A 39 0.25 6.45 9.45
N LEU A 40 -0.76 5.75 9.98
CA LEU A 40 -1.40 6.06 11.27
C LEU A 40 -1.34 4.91 12.28
N GLY A 41 -0.33 4.04 12.19
CA GLY A 41 -0.19 2.91 13.11
C GLY A 41 -1.44 2.01 13.12
N GLU A 42 -1.94 1.69 14.31
CA GLU A 42 -3.09 0.79 14.52
C GLU A 42 -4.45 1.44 14.22
N GLU A 43 -4.50 2.74 13.90
CA GLU A 43 -5.78 3.45 13.73
C GLU A 43 -6.61 2.93 12.55
N ILE A 44 -5.97 2.41 11.49
CA ILE A 44 -6.71 1.78 10.37
C ILE A 44 -7.47 0.55 10.84
N GLU A 45 -6.79 -0.36 11.54
CA GLU A 45 -7.40 -1.58 12.08
C GLU A 45 -8.45 -1.26 13.15
N ARG A 46 -8.15 -0.31 14.05
CA ARG A 46 -9.11 0.14 15.07
C ARG A 46 -10.38 0.70 14.44
N TYR A 47 -10.24 1.56 13.43
CA TYR A 47 -11.38 2.15 12.73
C TYR A 47 -12.17 1.10 11.95
N ALA A 48 -11.49 0.24 11.18
CA ALA A 48 -12.10 -0.86 10.44
C ALA A 48 -12.94 -1.76 11.36
N ASN A 49 -12.39 -2.16 12.51
CA ASN A 49 -13.09 -2.96 13.51
C ASN A 49 -14.30 -2.21 14.10
N ALA A 50 -14.18 -0.92 14.40
CA ALA A 50 -15.24 -0.12 14.98
C ALA A 50 -16.47 0.02 14.06
N ILE A 51 -16.25 0.06 12.74
CA ILE A 51 -17.34 0.16 11.75
C ILE A 51 -17.78 -1.18 11.19
N GLY A 52 -17.15 -2.29 11.60
CA GLY A 52 -17.41 -3.62 11.08
C GLY A 52 -17.02 -3.80 9.62
N ALA A 53 -15.93 -3.16 9.18
CA ALA A 53 -15.39 -3.34 7.84
C ALA A 53 -14.93 -4.78 7.62
N GLU A 54 -15.08 -5.27 6.40
CA GLU A 54 -14.71 -6.64 6.04
C GLU A 54 -13.20 -6.74 5.81
N LYS A 55 -12.52 -7.71 6.44
CA LYS A 55 -11.13 -8.02 6.10
C LYS A 55 -11.11 -8.89 4.84
N VAL A 56 -10.67 -8.34 3.73
CA VAL A 56 -10.71 -9.00 2.40
C VAL A 56 -9.39 -9.63 2.00
N GLY A 57 -8.28 -9.24 2.63
CA GLY A 57 -6.96 -9.74 2.28
C GLY A 57 -5.90 -9.38 3.30
N GLU A 58 -4.70 -9.91 3.10
CA GLU A 58 -3.53 -9.65 3.93
C GLU A 58 -2.29 -9.55 3.05
N PHE A 59 -1.53 -8.46 3.20
CA PHE A 59 -0.20 -8.35 2.64
C PHE A 59 0.82 -8.84 3.65
N VAL A 60 1.57 -9.89 3.30
CA VAL A 60 2.52 -10.54 4.21
C VAL A 60 3.93 -10.06 3.91
N SER A 61 4.58 -9.44 4.90
CA SER A 61 6.01 -9.10 4.84
C SER A 61 6.81 -9.89 5.88
N ALA A 62 8.14 -9.86 5.76
CA ALA A 62 9.02 -10.53 6.71
C ALA A 62 8.90 -9.99 8.15
N THR A 63 8.45 -8.75 8.34
CA THR A 63 8.39 -8.08 9.64
C THR A 63 6.98 -7.99 10.21
N LYS A 64 5.95 -7.95 9.36
CA LYS A 64 4.56 -7.77 9.75
C LYS A 64 3.60 -8.25 8.65
N THR A 65 2.46 -8.77 9.06
CA THR A 65 1.29 -8.97 8.20
C THR A 65 0.37 -7.74 8.28
N TYR A 66 -0.02 -7.20 7.14
CA TYR A 66 -0.84 -6.01 7.02
C TYR A 66 -2.23 -6.42 6.51
N PRO A 67 -3.26 -6.41 7.38
CA PRO A 67 -4.62 -6.68 6.94
C PRO A 67 -5.14 -5.55 6.05
N VAL A 68 -5.94 -5.92 5.05
CA VAL A 68 -6.64 -5.01 4.15
C VAL A 68 -8.13 -5.16 4.38
N TYR A 69 -8.80 -4.03 4.56
CA TYR A 69 -10.24 -4.00 4.84
C TYR A 69 -11.00 -3.29 3.73
N VAL A 70 -12.29 -3.59 3.59
CA VAL A 70 -13.22 -2.86 2.72
C VAL A 70 -14.40 -2.36 3.54
N MET A 71 -14.75 -1.10 3.33
CA MET A 71 -15.93 -0.47 3.90
C MET A 71 -16.78 0.17 2.79
N THR A 72 -18.07 0.36 3.08
CA THR A 72 -18.95 1.17 2.22
C THR A 72 -19.12 2.55 2.83
N TYR A 73 -18.82 3.60 2.06
CA TYR A 73 -19.01 4.99 2.44
C TYR A 73 -19.78 5.72 1.35
N ASN A 74 -20.92 6.31 1.69
CA ASN A 74 -21.80 7.01 0.73
C ASN A 74 -22.15 6.19 -0.52
N GLY A 75 -22.30 4.87 -0.37
CA GLY A 75 -22.63 3.96 -1.48
C GLY A 75 -21.44 3.56 -2.35
N GLU A 76 -20.21 3.97 -2.02
CA GLU A 76 -18.98 3.53 -2.68
C GLU A 76 -18.17 2.61 -1.76
N GLU A 77 -17.57 1.57 -2.33
CA GLU A 77 -16.61 0.73 -1.61
C GLU A 77 -15.22 1.40 -1.56
N ILE A 78 -14.61 1.36 -0.37
CA ILE A 78 -13.30 1.95 -0.10
C ILE A 78 -12.44 0.90 0.60
N CYS A 79 -11.26 0.66 0.02
CA CYS A 79 -10.20 -0.13 0.61
C CYS A 79 -9.49 0.66 1.72
N LEU A 80 -9.22 0.04 2.86
CA LEU A 80 -8.46 0.59 3.97
C LEU A 80 -7.19 -0.23 4.16
N ALA A 81 -6.03 0.44 4.11
CA ALA A 81 -4.74 -0.21 4.27
C ALA A 81 -3.81 0.64 5.14
N GLN A 82 -3.14 -0.01 6.10
CA GLN A 82 -2.10 0.60 6.91
C GLN A 82 -0.78 0.61 6.13
N ALA A 83 -0.25 1.80 5.85
CA ALA A 83 1.06 1.92 5.22
C ALA A 83 2.19 1.57 6.21
N PRO A 84 3.17 0.74 5.81
CA PRO A 84 4.41 0.54 6.57
C PRO A 84 5.29 1.79 6.52
N VAL A 85 6.04 2.05 7.58
CA VAL A 85 7.02 3.15 7.59
C VAL A 85 8.21 2.81 6.70
N GLY A 86 8.61 3.77 5.87
CA GLY A 86 9.74 3.64 4.95
C GLY A 86 9.28 3.50 3.49
N SER A 87 9.90 4.25 2.59
CA SER A 87 9.47 4.36 1.19
C SER A 87 9.46 3.02 0.46
N ALA A 88 10.48 2.19 0.66
CA ALA A 88 10.59 0.90 -0.01
C ALA A 88 9.46 -0.07 0.38
N ALA A 89 9.19 -0.23 1.69
CA ALA A 89 8.12 -1.09 2.17
C ALA A 89 6.74 -0.54 1.75
N ALA A 90 6.57 0.79 1.83
CA ALA A 90 5.31 1.42 1.46
C ALA A 90 5.02 1.29 -0.04
N ALA A 91 6.03 1.41 -0.89
CA ALA A 91 5.90 1.23 -2.33
C ALA A 91 5.57 -0.23 -2.68
N GLN A 92 6.23 -1.20 -2.04
CA GLN A 92 5.96 -2.62 -2.26
C GLN A 92 4.49 -2.98 -1.99
N PHE A 93 3.96 -2.54 -0.84
CA PHE A 93 2.56 -2.80 -0.51
C PHE A 93 1.61 -1.99 -1.42
N LEU A 94 2.00 -0.78 -1.82
CA LEU A 94 1.21 0.01 -2.77
C LEU A 94 1.11 -0.67 -4.13
N ASP A 95 2.20 -1.23 -4.65
CA ASP A 95 2.20 -1.99 -5.91
C ASP A 95 1.28 -3.21 -5.83
N TRP A 96 1.27 -3.90 -4.68
CA TRP A 96 0.35 -5.01 -4.41
C TRP A 96 -1.11 -4.53 -4.45
N LEU A 97 -1.44 -3.42 -3.78
CA LEU A 97 -2.79 -2.84 -3.80
C LEU A 97 -3.23 -2.46 -5.22
N ILE A 98 -2.34 -1.85 -6.00
CA ILE A 98 -2.59 -1.48 -7.40
C ILE A 98 -2.80 -2.73 -8.26
N GLY A 99 -1.95 -3.74 -8.08
CA GLY A 99 -2.05 -5.02 -8.77
C GLY A 99 -3.40 -5.71 -8.57
N TYR A 100 -3.98 -5.57 -7.37
CA TYR A 100 -5.29 -6.13 -7.02
C TYR A 100 -6.49 -5.19 -7.27
N GLY A 101 -6.30 -4.03 -7.91
CA GLY A 101 -7.43 -3.24 -8.45
C GLY A 101 -7.53 -1.79 -7.98
N VAL A 102 -6.74 -1.36 -6.98
CA VAL A 102 -6.72 0.03 -6.52
C VAL A 102 -6.19 0.97 -7.61
N LYS A 103 -6.83 2.12 -7.79
CA LYS A 103 -6.48 3.14 -8.81
C LYS A 103 -6.35 4.55 -8.24
N GLN A 104 -7.07 4.85 -7.17
CA GLN A 104 -7.10 6.14 -6.52
C GLN A 104 -6.71 5.97 -5.06
N ILE A 105 -5.60 6.58 -4.66
CA ILE A 105 -5.06 6.45 -3.31
C ILE A 105 -5.12 7.81 -2.61
N LEU A 106 -5.81 7.84 -1.47
CA LEU A 106 -5.71 8.92 -0.51
C LEU A 106 -4.69 8.48 0.55
N SER A 107 -3.50 9.07 0.52
CA SER A 107 -2.51 8.84 1.56
C SER A 107 -2.52 9.95 2.60
N THR A 108 -2.43 9.56 3.87
CA THR A 108 -2.43 10.46 5.02
C THR A 108 -1.48 9.94 6.08
N GLY A 109 -0.91 10.84 6.86
CA GLY A 109 0.07 10.53 7.89
C GLY A 109 0.40 11.75 8.72
N THR A 110 1.48 11.67 9.47
CA THR A 110 2.01 12.78 10.26
C THR A 110 3.35 13.23 9.69
N CYS A 111 3.69 14.50 9.86
CA CYS A 111 5.00 15.04 9.48
C CYS A 111 5.44 16.10 10.49
N GLY A 112 6.76 16.29 10.58
CA GLY A 112 7.33 17.44 11.27
C GLY A 112 7.26 18.68 10.40
N VAL A 113 7.06 19.84 11.03
CA VAL A 113 7.15 21.15 10.38
C VAL A 113 8.60 21.65 10.41
N LEU A 114 9.06 22.27 9.31
CA LEU A 114 10.43 22.80 9.20
C LEU A 114 10.54 24.30 9.53
N VAL A 115 9.41 24.92 9.87
CA VAL A 115 9.32 26.33 10.26
C VAL A 115 8.70 26.40 11.64
N ASP A 116 9.10 27.42 12.41
CA ASP A 116 8.47 27.70 13.70
C ASP A 116 7.03 28.17 13.46
N MET A 117 6.07 27.46 14.06
CA MET A 117 4.65 27.75 13.96
C MET A 117 3.95 27.26 15.23
N PRO A 118 2.89 27.95 15.72
CA PRO A 118 2.14 27.47 16.86
C PRO A 118 1.52 26.08 16.61
N GLU A 119 1.42 25.28 17.67
CA GLU A 119 0.75 23.99 17.63
C GLU A 119 -0.71 24.14 17.16
N ASN A 120 -1.23 23.15 16.41
CA ASN A 120 -2.60 23.11 15.88
C ASN A 120 -2.97 24.20 14.86
N VAL A 121 -2.00 24.76 14.14
CA VAL A 121 -2.24 25.62 12.98
C VAL A 121 -2.01 24.78 11.72
N PHE A 122 -3.00 24.75 10.82
CA PHE A 122 -2.97 24.01 9.55
C PHE A 122 -3.14 24.96 8.37
#